data_AF-A0A523BF12-F1
#
_entry.id   AF-A0A523BF12-F1
#
_cell.length_a   1.000
_cell.length_b   1.000
_cell.length_c   1.000
_cell.angle_alpha   90.00
_cell.angle_beta   90.00
_cell.angle_gamma   90.00
#
_symmetry.space_group_name_H-M   'P 1'
#
loop_
_entity.id
_entity.type
_entity.pdbx_description
1 polymer ?
#
loop_
_entity_poly.entity_id
_entity_poly.type
_entity_poly.pdbx_seq_one_letter_code
_entity_poly.pdbx_strand_id
1 'polypeptide(L)'
;MITLVIYDIADDSKRTKLSNHIKQYGLRRIQYSGFKGDLNPNDRHVLIQEVSKFLSGDRDSIYVIPLCTSCAKCVSIISKRKGDFVDEDWVKIV
;
A
#
# COMPACT_ATOMS: atom_id res chain seq x y z
N MET A 1 -9.28 -9.35 -4.04
CA MET A 1 -9.41 -8.97 -2.61
C MET A 1 -8.45 -7.82 -2.42
N ILE A 2 -8.92 -6.75 -1.79
CA ILE A 2 -8.14 -5.54 -1.63
C ILE A 2 -6.91 -5.87 -0.77
N THR A 3 -5.75 -5.44 -1.22
CA THR A 3 -4.49 -5.52 -0.48
C THR A 3 -4.01 -4.10 -0.23
N LEU A 4 -3.79 -3.76 1.04
CA LEU A 4 -3.18 -2.52 1.47
C LEU A 4 -1.71 -2.78 1.79
N VAL A 5 -0.82 -1.98 1.21
CA VAL A 5 0.62 -2.03 1.50
C VAL A 5 1.03 -0.70 2.12
N ILE A 6 1.61 -0.75 3.32
CA ILE A 6 2.17 0.41 4.02
C ILE A 6 3.63 0.10 4.31
N TYR A 7 4.52 1.07 4.15
CA TYR A 7 5.93 0.87 4.46
C TYR A 7 6.54 2.08 5.16
N ASP A 8 7.64 1.84 5.87
CA ASP A 8 8.56 2.86 6.34
C ASP A 8 9.97 2.40 5.95
N ILE A 9 10.61 3.14 5.05
CA ILE A 9 11.91 2.80 4.47
C ILE A 9 12.81 4.03 4.52
N ALA A 10 13.89 3.93 5.28
CA ALA A 10 14.81 5.05 5.53
C ALA A 10 15.60 5.43 4.27
N ASP A 11 16.07 4.43 3.51
CA ASP A 11 16.86 4.67 2.29
C ASP A 11 15.96 5.13 1.13
N ASP A 12 16.20 6.35 0.64
CA ASP A 12 15.44 6.98 -0.43
C ASP A 12 15.47 6.21 -1.76
N SER A 13 16.62 5.60 -2.08
CA SER A 13 16.79 4.82 -3.31
C SER A 13 15.99 3.52 -3.25
N LYS A 14 16.08 2.78 -2.14
CA LYS A 14 15.27 1.58 -1.91
C LYS A 14 13.79 1.90 -1.82
N ARG A 15 13.40 2.98 -1.14
CA ARG A 15 12.00 3.45 -1.08
C ARG A 15 11.43 3.72 -2.47
N THR A 16 12.21 4.38 -3.33
CA THR A 16 11.81 4.65 -4.72
C THR A 16 11.65 3.37 -5.53
N LYS A 17 12.61 2.44 -5.41
CA LYS A 17 12.55 1.14 -6.10
C LYS A 17 11.37 0.29 -5.61
N LEU A 18 11.14 0.21 -4.29
CA LEU A 18 10.00 -0.48 -3.69
C LEU A 18 8.68 0.09 -4.21
N SER A 19 8.54 1.41 -4.20
CA SER A 19 7.37 2.10 -4.73
C SER A 19 7.09 1.73 -6.20
N ASN A 20 8.12 1.70 -7.05
CA ASN A 20 7.95 1.36 -8.46
C ASN A 20 7.60 -0.12 -8.64
N HIS A 21 8.21 -0.99 -7.83
CA HIS A 21 7.92 -2.41 -7.83
C HIS A 21 6.47 -2.71 -7.43
N ILE A 22 5.98 -2.10 -6.34
CA ILE A 22 4.57 -2.23 -5.91
C ILE A 22 3.59 -1.80 -7.01
N LYS A 23 3.90 -0.76 -7.79
CA LYS A 23 3.07 -0.33 -8.93
C LYS A 23 2.98 -1.37 -10.04
N GLN A 24 4.03 -2.16 -10.27
CA GLN A 24 4.04 -3.20 -11.30
C GLN A 24 3.01 -4.31 -11.02
N TYR A 25 2.64 -4.49 -9.75
CA TYR A 25 1.56 -5.39 -9.32
C TYR A 25 0.15 -4.79 -9.52
N GLY A 26 0.03 -3.62 -10.17
CA GLY A 26 -1.25 -2.94 -10.36
C GLY A 26 -1.80 -2.24 -9.11
N LEU A 27 -1.02 -2.18 -8.03
CA LEU A 27 -1.40 -1.44 -6.82
C LEU A 27 -1.25 0.08 -7.06
N ARG A 28 -2.30 0.83 -6.76
CA ARG A 28 -2.33 2.29 -6.84
C ARG A 28 -1.75 2.92 -5.58
N ARG A 29 -0.91 3.95 -5.78
CA ARG A 29 -0.38 4.77 -4.71
C ARG A 29 -1.49 5.67 -4.13
N ILE A 30 -1.65 5.63 -2.81
CA ILE A 30 -2.70 6.35 -2.07
C ILE A 30 -2.13 7.30 -1.00
N GLN A 31 -0.88 7.10 -0.59
CA GLN A 31 -0.12 7.95 0.32
C GLN A 31 1.36 7.95 -0.09
N TYR A 32 2.19 8.78 0.56
CA TYR A 32 3.65 8.76 0.36
C TYR A 32 4.30 7.40 0.65
N SER A 33 3.73 6.62 1.56
CA SER A 33 4.20 5.26 1.84
C SER A 33 3.08 4.24 1.91
N GLY A 34 2.03 4.45 1.11
CA GLY A 34 0.82 3.64 1.12
C GLY A 34 0.32 3.32 -0.28
N PHE A 35 -0.06 2.07 -0.52
CA PHE A 35 -0.59 1.55 -1.77
C PHE A 35 -1.81 0.66 -1.53
N LYS A 36 -2.75 0.62 -2.46
CA LYS A 36 -3.88 -0.31 -2.43
C LYS A 36 -4.18 -0.88 -3.81
N GLY A 37 -4.87 -2.00 -3.86
CA GLY A 37 -5.45 -2.53 -5.09
C GLY A 37 -5.87 -3.97 -4.92
N ASP A 38 -6.50 -4.55 -5.94
CA ASP A 38 -6.89 -5.94 -5.92
C ASP A 38 -5.72 -6.85 -6.27
N LEU A 39 -5.45 -7.81 -5.39
CA LEU A 39 -4.54 -8.92 -5.68
C LEU A 39 -5.23 -10.24 -5.37
N ASN A 40 -4.97 -11.23 -6.21
CA ASN A 40 -5.28 -12.61 -5.87
C ASN A 40 -4.27 -13.12 -4.81
N PRO A 41 -4.55 -14.25 -4.15
CA PRO A 41 -3.67 -14.79 -3.11
C PRO A 41 -2.25 -15.14 -3.59
N ASN A 42 -2.11 -15.60 -4.83
CA ASN A 42 -0.83 -15.98 -5.41
C ASN A 42 0.06 -14.76 -5.63
N ASP A 43 -0.45 -13.73 -6.32
CA ASP A 43 0.31 -12.51 -6.59
C ASP A 43 0.69 -11.78 -5.30
N ARG A 44 -0.20 -11.80 -4.29
CA ARG A 44 0.12 -11.27 -2.96
C ARG A 44 1.25 -12.05 -2.28
N HIS A 45 1.27 -13.38 -2.40
CA HIS A 45 2.35 -14.19 -1.84
C HIS A 45 3.70 -13.86 -2.50
N VAL A 46 3.73 -13.77 -3.84
CA VAL A 46 4.93 -13.39 -4.59
C VAL A 46 5.37 -11.98 -4.20
N LEU A 47 4.45 -11.01 -4.15
CA LEU A 47 4.73 -9.64 -3.71
C LEU A 47 5.42 -9.63 -2.34
N ILE A 48 4.91 -10.35 -1.35
CA ILE A 48 5.50 -10.41 0.00
C ILE A 48 6.95 -10.89 -0.04
N GLN A 49 7.25 -11.93 -0.83
CA GLN A 49 8.61 -12.43 -0.98
C GLN A 49 9.54 -11.40 -1.64
N GLU A 50 9.05 -10.70 -2.67
CA GLU A 50 9.87 -9.74 -3.41
C GLU A 50 10.10 -8.44 -2.64
N VAL A 51 9.08 -7.88 -1.98
CA VAL A 51 9.21 -6.61 -1.24
C VAL A 51 10.14 -6.73 -0.03
N SER A 52 10.30 -7.92 0.55
CA SER A 52 11.23 -8.16 1.67
C SER A 52 12.69 -7.80 1.34
N LYS A 53 13.08 -7.93 0.05
CA LYS A 53 14.44 -7.65 -0.45
C LYS A 53 14.78 -6.15 -0.42
N PHE A 54 13.79 -5.29 -0.21
CA PHE A 54 13.95 -3.84 -0.17
C PHE A 54 14.24 -3.31 1.24
N LEU A 55 14.17 -4.15 2.27
CA LEU A 55 14.62 -3.75 3.61
C LEU A 55 16.15 -3.54 3.61
N SER A 56 16.61 -2.47 4.24
CA SER A 56 18.02 -2.06 4.33
C SER A 56 18.55 -2.02 5.75
N GLY A 57 17.70 -1.78 6.74
CA GLY A 57 18.11 -1.76 8.15
C GLY A 57 16.97 -2.14 9.09
N ASP A 58 17.31 -2.26 10.36
CA ASP A 58 16.42 -2.82 11.40
C ASP A 58 15.16 -1.98 11.68
N ARG A 59 15.12 -0.74 11.20
CA ARG A 59 13.96 0.16 11.33
C ARG A 59 13.02 0.10 10.13
N ASP A 60 13.46 -0.50 9.03
CA ASP A 60 12.63 -0.61 7.83
C ASP A 60 11.50 -1.61 8.09
N SER A 61 10.29 -1.25 7.66
CA SER A 61 9.12 -2.11 7.81
C SER A 61 8.19 -2.03 6.62
N ILE A 62 7.58 -3.16 6.28
CA ILE A 62 6.58 -3.27 5.22
C ILE A 62 5.42 -4.12 5.75
N TYR A 63 4.22 -3.57 5.73
CA TYR A 63 2.98 -4.23 6.10
C TYR A 63 2.19 -4.52 4.84
N VAL A 64 1.83 -5.80 4.63
CA VAL A 64 0.95 -6.24 3.54
C VAL A 64 -0.32 -6.80 4.16
N ILE A 65 -1.42 -6.05 4.04
CA ILE A 65 -2.67 -6.30 4.77
C ILE A 65 -3.77 -6.65 3.75
N PRO A 66 -4.17 -7.93 3.65
CA PRO A 66 -5.39 -8.28 2.92
C PRO A 66 -6.63 -7.75 3.65
N LEU A 67 -7.50 -7.06 2.94
CA LEU A 67 -8.76 -6.53 3.43
C LEU A 67 -9.92 -7.16 2.66
N CYS A 68 -10.89 -7.73 3.39
CA CYS A 68 -12.16 -8.10 2.78
C CYS A 68 -12.93 -6.82 2.38
N THR A 69 -13.91 -6.98 1.49
CA THR A 69 -14.71 -5.85 0.98
C THR A 69 -15.38 -5.07 2.10
N SER A 70 -15.91 -5.74 3.13
CA SER A 70 -16.54 -5.07 4.27
C SER A 70 -15.55 -4.24 5.08
N CYS A 71 -14.35 -4.77 5.38
CA CYS A 71 -13.31 -4.03 6.08
C CYS A 71 -12.81 -2.82 5.27
N ALA A 72 -12.65 -2.98 3.95
CA ALA A 72 -12.20 -1.88 3.08
C ALA A 72 -13.20 -0.71 3.06
N LYS A 73 -14.51 -0.98 3.17
CA LYS A 73 -15.56 0.05 3.27
C LYS A 73 -15.54 0.83 4.59
N CYS A 74 -14.92 0.29 5.64
CA CYS A 74 -14.83 0.94 6.95
C CYS A 74 -13.64 1.91 7.05
N VAL A 75 -12.77 1.99 6.04
CA VAL A 75 -11.60 2.85 6.09
C VAL A 75 -12.03 4.32 6.06
N SER A 76 -11.60 5.09 7.06
CA SER A 76 -11.78 6.53 7.11
C SER A 76 -10.48 7.24 6.75
N ILE A 77 -10.54 8.19 5.82
CA ILE A 77 -9.39 9.04 5.46
C ILE A 77 -9.64 10.44 6.03
N ILE A 78 -8.64 10.97 6.73
CA ILE A 78 -8.64 12.34 7.25
C ILE A 78 -7.51 13.09 6.53
N SER A 79 -7.85 14.07 5.72
CA SER A 79 -6.87 14.83 4.94
C SER A 79 -7.42 16.20 4.55
N LYS A 80 -6.53 17.21 4.55
CA LYS A 80 -6.81 18.56 4.02
C LYS A 80 -6.88 18.58 2.49
N ARG A 81 -6.34 17.56 1.83
CA ARG A 81 -6.39 17.37 0.38
C ARG A 81 -7.33 16.22 0.06
N LYS A 82 -8.11 16.32 -1.03
CA LYS A 82 -8.81 15.15 -1.59
C LYS A 82 -7.78 14.05 -1.82
N GLY A 83 -7.95 12.92 -1.12
CA GLY A 83 -7.07 11.76 -1.21
C GLY A 83 -7.78 10.63 -1.95
N ASP A 84 -7.09 10.01 -2.91
CA ASP A 84 -7.68 9.00 -3.80
C ASP A 84 -7.63 7.59 -3.18
N PHE A 85 -8.26 7.38 -2.02
CA PHE A 85 -8.25 6.06 -1.36
C PHE A 85 -9.42 5.15 -1.77
N VAL A 86 -10.48 5.64 -2.42
CA VAL A 86 -11.58 4.80 -2.93
C VAL A 86 -11.97 5.30 -4.31
N ASP A 87 -12.28 4.39 -5.24
CA ASP A 87 -12.77 4.79 -6.57
C ASP A 87 -14.21 5.31 -6.53
N GLU A 88 -14.95 5.06 -5.45
CA GLU A 88 -16.24 5.70 -5.20
C GLU A 88 -16.41 5.89 -3.67
N ASP A 89 -16.47 7.16 -3.28
CA ASP A 89 -16.96 7.72 -2.01
C ASP A 89 -16.29 7.30 -0.69
N TRP A 90 -16.51 8.12 0.34
CA TRP A 90 -15.99 8.03 1.72
C TRP A 90 -14.62 8.69 2.02
N VAL A 91 -14.37 9.88 1.44
CA VAL A 91 -13.36 10.81 1.98
C VAL A 91 -14.02 11.82 2.90
N LYS A 92 -13.75 11.77 4.21
CA LYS A 92 -14.06 12.88 5.12
C LYS A 92 -12.92 13.90 5.07
N ILE A 93 -13.11 14.96 4.29
CA ILE A 93 -12.20 16.11 4.26
C ILE A 93 -12.43 16.90 5.56
N VAL A 94 -11.36 17.18 6.31
CA VAL A 94 -11.36 18.02 7.52
C VAL A 94 -10.49 19.24 7.29
#